data_AF-A0A258F1P4-F1
#
_entry.id   AF-A0A258F1P4-F1
#
_cell.length_a   1.000
_cell.length_b   1.000
_cell.length_c   1.000
_cell.angle_alpha   90.00
_cell.angle_beta   90.00
_cell.angle_gamma   90.00
#
_symmetry.space_group_name_H-M   'P 1'
#
loop_
_entity.id
_entity.type
_entity.pdbx_description
1 polymer ?
#
loop_
_entity_poly.entity_id
_entity_poly.type
_entity_poly.pdbx_seq_one_letter_code
_entity_poly.pdbx_strand_id
1 'polypeptide(L)'
;MLGARKWTALVRDFFRTHRSHTPYFRQIPDEFIQFLQNEWTPPSGYPPFTLALAHYEWIELVLSVSNRSVDGTVDAAGDLLDGVPVLNPVLASLRYDWPVHRIAPRRKTPATETHLLVFRDATDQVQFVEINAFTARLLALLEPGTHCGRAALEQVADESRHPDRALLLQAGKALLNDLRARGAILGSRAA
;
A
#
# COMPACT_ATOMS: atom_id res chain seq x y z
N MET A 1 19.46 2.89 10.08
CA MET A 1 19.48 1.42 9.90
C MET A 1 19.94 0.74 11.18
N LEU A 2 19.46 -0.47 11.43
CA LEU A 2 19.90 -1.31 12.55
C LEU A 2 21.36 -1.73 12.32
N GLY A 3 22.26 -1.41 13.24
CA GLY A 3 23.63 -1.94 13.19
C GLY A 3 23.65 -3.46 13.43
N ALA A 4 24.69 -4.15 12.96
CA ALA A 4 24.79 -5.62 12.99
C ALA A 4 24.45 -6.25 14.35
N ARG A 5 24.89 -5.65 15.46
CA ARG A 5 24.60 -6.17 16.81
C ARG A 5 23.09 -6.20 17.14
N LYS A 6 22.37 -5.10 16.84
CA LYS A 6 20.93 -5.01 17.08
C LYS A 6 20.16 -5.93 16.14
N TRP A 7 20.57 -5.98 14.87
CA TRP A 7 20.00 -6.91 13.90
C TRP A 7 20.12 -8.37 14.36
N THR A 8 21.32 -8.81 14.74
CA THR A 8 21.54 -10.18 15.21
C THR A 8 20.74 -10.52 16.46
N ALA A 9 20.61 -9.57 17.41
CA ALA A 9 19.78 -9.78 18.59
C ALA A 9 18.30 -9.93 18.23
N LEU A 10 17.77 -9.06 17.37
CA LEU A 10 16.40 -9.12 16.88
C LEU A 10 16.07 -10.46 16.20
N VAL A 11 16.95 -10.92 15.32
CA VAL A 11 16.77 -12.20 14.62
C VAL A 11 16.81 -13.39 15.59
N ARG A 12 17.69 -13.35 16.61
CA ARG A 12 17.72 -14.41 17.63
C ARG A 12 16.45 -14.42 18.48
N ASP A 13 15.90 -13.25 18.80
CA ASP A 13 14.64 -13.17 19.53
C ASP A 13 13.50 -13.77 18.70
N PHE A 14 13.41 -13.43 17.41
CA PHE A 14 12.47 -14.06 16.48
C PHE A 14 12.54 -15.60 16.54
N PHE A 15 13.73 -16.19 16.32
CA PHE A 15 13.87 -17.65 16.35
C PHE A 15 13.62 -18.29 17.73
N ARG A 16 13.73 -17.51 18.80
CA ARG A 16 13.53 -18.01 20.17
C ARG A 16 12.07 -17.98 20.60
N THR A 17 11.33 -16.95 20.21
CA THR A 17 9.96 -16.72 20.69
C THR A 17 8.92 -17.14 19.67
N HIS A 18 9.13 -16.81 18.41
CA HIS A 18 8.15 -17.00 17.38
C HIS A 18 8.22 -18.41 16.82
N ARG A 19 7.09 -19.12 16.85
CA ARG A 19 6.96 -20.42 16.20
C ARG A 19 6.45 -20.19 14.79
N SER A 20 7.34 -20.28 13.80
CA SER A 20 6.91 -20.25 12.41
C SER A 20 5.97 -21.43 12.13
N HIS A 21 4.80 -21.13 11.58
CA HIS A 21 3.77 -22.12 11.26
C HIS A 21 3.92 -22.67 9.84
N THR A 22 4.89 -22.15 9.09
CA THR A 22 5.19 -22.53 7.72
C THR A 22 6.53 -23.23 7.54
N PRO A 23 6.59 -24.33 6.76
CA PRO A 23 7.85 -24.92 6.31
C PRO A 23 8.45 -24.19 5.10
N TYR A 24 7.73 -23.23 4.50
CA TYR A 24 8.15 -22.57 3.27
C TYR A 24 9.01 -21.34 3.55
N PHE A 25 10.28 -21.38 3.13
CA PHE A 25 11.23 -20.27 3.32
C PHE A 25 10.70 -18.91 2.86
N ARG A 26 9.97 -18.89 1.73
CA ARG A 26 9.33 -17.69 1.16
C ARG A 26 8.28 -17.02 2.05
N GLN A 27 7.77 -17.71 3.06
CA GLN A 27 6.81 -17.16 4.04
C GLN A 27 7.48 -16.73 5.35
N ILE A 28 8.77 -17.03 5.57
CA ILE A 28 9.49 -16.61 6.78
C ILE A 28 9.55 -15.07 6.94
N PRO A 29 9.68 -14.26 5.89
CA PRO A 29 9.59 -12.80 6.03
C PRO A 29 8.23 -12.34 6.58
N ASP A 30 7.12 -12.98 6.21
CA ASP A 30 5.79 -12.68 6.75
C ASP A 30 5.71 -13.01 8.25
N GLU A 31 6.18 -14.20 8.63
CA GLU A 31 6.29 -14.61 10.05
C GLU A 31 7.13 -13.61 10.87
N PHE A 32 8.20 -13.07 10.28
CA PHE A 32 9.02 -12.05 10.92
C PHE A 32 8.26 -10.73 11.12
N ILE A 33 7.46 -10.30 10.15
CA ILE A 33 6.57 -9.13 10.31
C ILE A 33 5.54 -9.38 11.41
N GLN A 34 4.91 -10.55 11.44
CA GLN A 34 3.94 -10.92 12.47
C GLN A 34 4.56 -10.91 13.88
N PHE A 35 5.77 -11.44 14.01
CA PHE A 35 6.55 -11.35 15.25
C PHE A 35 6.80 -9.89 15.66
N LEU A 36 7.29 -9.05 14.74
CA LEU A 36 7.56 -7.63 15.01
C LEU A 36 6.30 -6.86 15.43
N GLN A 37 5.13 -7.26 14.94
CA GLN A 37 3.86 -6.61 15.21
C GLN A 37 3.22 -7.08 16.52
N ASN A 38 3.28 -8.38 16.82
CA ASN A 38 2.44 -8.98 17.86
C ASN A 38 3.21 -9.47 19.10
N GLU A 39 4.50 -9.80 18.96
CA GLU A 39 5.28 -10.46 20.00
C GLU A 39 6.48 -9.64 20.46
N TRP A 40 7.03 -8.81 19.57
CA TRP A 40 8.24 -8.05 19.84
C TRP A 40 7.93 -6.70 20.48
N THR A 41 8.43 -6.49 21.69
CA THR A 41 8.47 -5.16 22.31
C THR A 41 9.85 -4.52 22.05
N PRO A 42 9.94 -3.43 21.26
CA PRO A 42 11.22 -2.85 20.89
C PRO A 42 12.01 -2.38 22.11
N PRO A 43 13.23 -2.91 22.36
CA PRO A 43 14.08 -2.42 23.43
C PRO A 43 14.51 -0.96 23.19
N SER A 44 14.94 -0.29 24.27
CA SER A 44 15.48 1.07 24.17
C SER A 44 16.61 1.15 23.13
N GLY A 45 16.55 2.19 22.28
CA GLY A 45 17.52 2.43 21.22
C GLY A 45 17.25 1.71 19.91
N TYR A 46 16.23 0.87 19.78
CA TYR A 46 15.75 0.46 18.45
C TYR A 46 15.03 1.64 17.78
N PRO A 47 15.19 1.84 16.46
CA PRO A 47 14.45 2.88 15.76
C PRO A 47 12.93 2.63 15.85
N PRO A 48 12.13 3.67 16.09
CA PRO A 48 10.67 3.53 16.22
C PRO A 48 10.00 3.04 14.93
N PHE A 49 10.62 3.25 13.78
CA PHE A 49 10.13 2.81 12.47
C PHE A 49 10.55 1.38 12.10
N THR A 50 11.09 0.56 13.01
CA THR A 50 11.65 -0.76 12.67
C THR A 50 10.63 -1.67 11.98
N LEU A 51 9.42 -1.81 12.54
CA LEU A 51 8.33 -2.58 11.93
C LEU A 51 7.91 -1.99 10.58
N ALA A 52 7.68 -0.68 10.53
CA ALA A 52 7.27 0.00 9.30
C ALA A 52 8.29 -0.16 8.16
N LEU A 53 9.58 -0.07 8.47
CA LEU A 53 10.67 -0.26 7.50
C LEU A 53 10.76 -1.72 7.05
N ALA A 54 10.66 -2.68 7.96
CA ALA A 54 10.66 -4.10 7.62
C ALA A 54 9.47 -4.45 6.71
N HIS A 55 8.27 -3.94 7.03
CA HIS A 55 7.07 -4.14 6.21
C HIS A 55 7.22 -3.49 4.82
N TYR A 56 7.79 -2.29 4.74
CA TYR A 56 8.08 -1.61 3.47
C TYR A 56 9.06 -2.38 2.59
N GLU A 57 10.13 -2.95 3.15
CA GLU A 57 11.07 -3.78 2.39
C GLU A 57 10.45 -5.13 1.98
N TRP A 58 9.54 -5.66 2.79
CA TRP A 58 8.89 -6.94 2.54
C TRP A 58 7.77 -6.88 1.48
N ILE A 59 7.00 -5.79 1.43
CA ILE A 59 5.81 -5.72 0.56
C ILE A 59 6.14 -5.85 -0.93
N GLU A 60 7.35 -5.46 -1.34
CA GLU A 60 7.85 -5.68 -2.70
C GLU A 60 7.86 -7.18 -3.06
N LEU A 61 8.41 -8.01 -2.17
CA LEU A 61 8.44 -9.46 -2.34
C LEU A 61 7.01 -10.02 -2.41
N VAL A 62 6.11 -9.58 -1.52
CA VAL A 62 4.71 -10.03 -1.51
C VAL A 62 4.01 -9.80 -2.84
N LEU A 63 4.14 -8.59 -3.38
CA LEU A 63 3.48 -8.20 -4.63
C LEU A 63 4.15 -8.87 -5.83
N SER A 64 5.48 -8.99 -5.86
CA SER A 64 6.21 -9.64 -6.97
C SER A 64 5.82 -11.11 -7.16
N VAL A 65 5.54 -11.85 -6.08
CA VAL A 65 5.15 -13.28 -6.14
C VAL A 65 3.64 -13.52 -6.07
N SER A 66 2.83 -12.46 -6.00
CA SER A 66 1.37 -12.57 -5.91
C SER A 66 0.78 -13.24 -7.15
N ASN A 67 -0.15 -14.16 -6.92
CA ASN A 67 -0.93 -14.84 -7.96
C ASN A 67 -2.38 -14.30 -8.04
N ARG A 68 -2.68 -13.17 -7.39
CA ARG A 68 -3.99 -12.55 -7.45
C ARG A 68 -4.29 -12.08 -8.87
N SER A 69 -5.51 -12.33 -9.32
CA SER A 69 -6.05 -11.90 -10.61
C SER A 69 -7.42 -11.28 -10.41
N VAL A 70 -7.87 -10.48 -11.37
CA VAL A 70 -9.26 -10.01 -11.39
C VAL A 70 -10.15 -11.09 -11.99
N ASP A 71 -11.29 -11.32 -11.36
CA ASP A 71 -12.34 -12.17 -11.90
C ASP A 71 -13.20 -11.44 -12.94
N GLY A 72 -13.63 -12.14 -13.99
CA GLY A 72 -14.55 -11.60 -14.98
C GLY A 72 -13.93 -10.55 -15.91
N THR A 73 -14.78 -9.98 -16.77
CA THR A 73 -14.36 -9.03 -17.81
C THR A 73 -14.20 -7.62 -17.24
N VAL A 74 -13.10 -6.96 -17.61
CA VAL A 74 -12.83 -5.54 -17.31
C VAL A 74 -12.77 -4.80 -18.63
N ASP A 75 -13.54 -3.72 -18.76
CA ASP A 75 -13.39 -2.82 -19.89
C ASP A 75 -12.24 -1.85 -19.59
N ALA A 76 -11.08 -2.09 -20.23
CA ALA A 76 -9.89 -1.25 -20.08
C ALA A 76 -10.14 0.22 -20.49
N ALA A 77 -11.04 0.44 -21.44
CA ALA A 77 -11.41 1.77 -21.93
C ALA A 77 -12.63 2.35 -21.20
N GLY A 78 -13.27 1.58 -20.33
CA GLY A 78 -14.51 1.93 -19.65
C GLY A 78 -14.44 3.24 -18.87
N ASP A 79 -15.59 3.87 -18.68
CA ASP A 79 -15.69 5.12 -17.91
C ASP A 79 -15.43 4.84 -16.42
N LEU A 80 -14.44 5.51 -15.85
CA LEU A 80 -14.06 5.36 -14.45
C LEU A 80 -14.91 6.19 -13.50
N LEU A 81 -15.70 7.16 -13.99
CA LEU A 81 -16.63 7.92 -13.16
C LEU A 81 -17.97 7.20 -13.03
N ASP A 82 -18.55 6.81 -14.16
CA ASP A 82 -19.91 6.28 -14.18
C ASP A 82 -19.94 4.74 -14.14
N GLY A 83 -18.83 4.07 -14.46
CA GLY A 83 -18.63 2.65 -14.18
C GLY A 83 -17.97 2.41 -12.82
N VAL A 84 -17.84 1.14 -12.44
CA VAL A 84 -17.14 0.68 -11.22
C VAL A 84 -15.65 0.47 -11.54
N PRO A 85 -14.73 1.33 -11.06
CA PRO A 85 -13.30 1.15 -11.28
C PRO A 85 -12.80 -0.17 -10.71
N VAL A 86 -11.98 -0.86 -11.48
CA VAL A 86 -11.35 -2.12 -11.06
C VAL A 86 -9.90 -1.84 -10.70
N LEU A 87 -9.57 -1.94 -9.42
CA LEU A 87 -8.19 -1.82 -8.96
C LEU A 87 -7.34 -3.00 -9.45
N ASN A 88 -6.04 -2.76 -9.61
CA ASN A 88 -5.08 -3.83 -9.85
C ASN A 88 -5.13 -4.85 -8.70
N PRO A 89 -5.26 -6.16 -8.98
CA PRO A 89 -5.40 -7.19 -7.96
C PRO A 89 -4.12 -7.41 -7.14
N VAL A 90 -2.99 -6.94 -7.67
CA VAL A 90 -1.68 -6.94 -7.03
C VAL A 90 -1.33 -5.50 -6.66
N LEU A 91 -2.08 -4.96 -5.70
CA LEU A 91 -1.98 -3.60 -5.19
C LEU A 91 -2.07 -3.57 -3.65
N ALA A 92 -1.35 -2.65 -3.04
CA ALA A 92 -1.43 -2.32 -1.62
C ALA A 92 -1.43 -0.80 -1.43
N SER A 93 -2.43 -0.29 -0.72
CA SER A 93 -2.46 1.10 -0.24
C SER A 93 -1.97 1.13 1.21
N LEU A 94 -0.80 1.73 1.43
CA LEU A 94 -0.05 1.64 2.69
C LEU A 94 0.02 3.01 3.37
N ARG A 95 -0.16 3.03 4.69
CA ARG A 95 0.05 4.20 5.53
C ARG A 95 1.15 3.93 6.55
N TYR A 96 2.10 4.84 6.66
CA TYR A 96 3.15 4.82 7.67
C TYR A 96 3.23 6.14 8.41
N ASP A 97 3.54 6.11 9.71
CA ASP A 97 3.84 7.32 10.50
C ASP A 97 5.25 7.90 10.19
N TRP A 98 6.00 7.22 9.31
CA TRP A 98 7.37 7.56 8.92
C TRP A 98 7.54 7.45 7.40
N PRO A 99 8.31 8.32 6.74
CA PRO A 99 8.66 8.18 5.34
C PRO A 99 9.73 7.10 5.15
N VAL A 100 9.34 5.84 5.33
CA VAL A 100 10.21 4.66 5.31
C VAL A 100 10.99 4.52 4.00
N HIS A 101 10.38 4.86 2.87
CA HIS A 101 11.02 4.89 1.55
C HIS A 101 12.17 5.90 1.42
N ARG A 102 12.32 6.84 2.37
CA ARG A 102 13.40 7.83 2.40
C ARG A 102 14.48 7.50 3.44
N ILE A 103 14.31 6.46 4.23
CA ILE A 103 15.25 6.08 5.29
C ILE A 103 16.54 5.54 4.66
N ALA A 104 17.66 6.16 4.99
CA ALA A 104 18.97 5.77 4.50
C ALA A 104 20.04 5.91 5.60
N PRO A 105 21.19 5.21 5.49
CA PRO A 105 22.32 5.45 6.36
C PRO A 105 22.68 6.94 6.44
N ARG A 106 22.88 7.46 7.66
CA ARG A 106 23.28 8.86 7.94
C ARG A 106 22.25 9.94 7.55
N ARG A 107 21.09 9.60 7.00
CA ARG A 107 19.99 10.54 6.76
C ARG A 107 19.07 10.61 7.98
N LYS A 108 18.80 11.82 8.47
CA LYS A 108 17.74 12.04 9.46
C LYS A 108 16.40 12.12 8.71
N THR A 109 15.46 11.29 9.12
CA THR A 109 14.12 11.24 8.55
C THR A 109 13.12 11.51 9.67
N PRO A 110 12.49 12.70 9.72
CA PRO A 110 11.50 13.00 10.76
C PRO A 110 10.27 12.12 10.62
N ALA A 111 9.55 11.93 11.73
CA ALA A 111 8.23 11.30 11.70
C ALA A 111 7.29 12.20 10.90
N THR A 112 6.68 11.65 9.87
CA THR A 112 5.74 12.35 8.99
C THR A 112 4.88 11.28 8.35
N GLU A 113 3.57 11.45 8.47
CA GLU A 113 2.62 10.54 7.84
C GLU A 113 2.89 10.47 6.34
N THR A 114 3.01 9.26 5.83
CA THR A 114 3.35 8.96 4.44
C THR A 114 2.38 7.89 3.94
N HIS A 115 1.75 8.16 2.79
CA HIS A 115 0.93 7.18 2.10
C HIS A 115 1.66 6.71 0.85
N LEU A 116 1.74 5.38 0.67
CA LEU A 116 2.38 4.75 -0.48
C LEU A 116 1.37 3.84 -1.18
N LEU A 117 1.28 3.98 -2.48
CA LEU A 117 0.62 3.03 -3.35
C LEU A 117 1.69 2.10 -3.95
N VAL A 118 1.53 0.81 -3.73
CA VAL A 118 2.45 -0.21 -4.25
C VAL A 118 1.66 -1.18 -5.11
N PHE A 119 2.09 -1.43 -6.34
CA PHE A 119 1.38 -2.36 -7.23
C PHE A 119 2.32 -2.99 -8.25
N ARG A 120 1.95 -4.16 -8.79
CA ARG A 120 2.69 -4.80 -9.90
C ARG A 120 2.11 -4.36 -11.24
N ASP A 121 2.92 -3.71 -12.07
CA ASP A 121 2.50 -3.23 -13.37
C ASP A 121 2.40 -4.34 -14.43
N ALA A 122 2.01 -3.97 -15.65
CA ALA A 122 1.84 -4.90 -16.77
C ALA A 122 3.16 -5.52 -17.30
N THR A 123 4.31 -5.05 -16.82
CA THR A 123 5.65 -5.59 -17.11
C THR A 123 6.20 -6.44 -15.96
N ASP A 124 5.33 -6.82 -15.02
CA ASP A 124 5.66 -7.56 -13.81
C ASP A 124 6.65 -6.85 -12.88
N GLN A 125 6.76 -5.51 -12.97
CA GLN A 125 7.59 -4.71 -12.07
C GLN A 125 6.75 -4.13 -10.93
N VAL A 126 7.29 -4.17 -9.71
CA VAL A 126 6.66 -3.53 -8.56
C VAL A 126 6.96 -2.04 -8.56
N GLN A 127 5.90 -1.24 -8.59
CA GLN A 127 5.95 0.22 -8.59
C GLN A 127 5.63 0.75 -7.21
N PHE A 128 6.35 1.79 -6.79
CA PHE A 128 6.09 2.54 -5.56
C PHE A 128 5.76 3.99 -5.89
N VAL A 129 4.59 4.46 -5.47
CA VAL A 129 4.12 5.83 -5.72
C VAL A 129 3.72 6.45 -4.39
N GLU A 130 4.34 7.58 -4.03
CA GLU A 130 3.87 8.39 -2.90
C GLU A 130 2.57 9.08 -3.30
N ILE A 131 1.53 8.87 -2.50
CA ILE A 131 0.20 9.45 -2.71
C ILE A 131 -0.19 10.32 -1.51
N ASN A 132 -1.21 11.15 -1.68
CA ASN A 132 -1.77 11.91 -0.56
C ASN A 132 -2.91 11.13 0.12
N ALA A 133 -3.37 11.62 1.27
CA ALA A 133 -4.46 11.01 2.03
C ALA A 133 -5.79 10.97 1.25
N PHE A 134 -6.02 11.95 0.36
CA PHE A 134 -7.21 11.98 -0.51
C PHE A 134 -7.24 10.77 -1.45
N THR A 135 -6.14 10.51 -2.16
CA THR A 135 -6.01 9.35 -3.06
C THR A 135 -6.09 8.04 -2.29
N ALA A 136 -5.44 7.95 -1.11
CA ALA A 136 -5.52 6.76 -0.27
C ALA A 136 -6.96 6.45 0.16
N ARG A 137 -7.72 7.49 0.55
CA ARG A 137 -9.13 7.35 0.92
C ARG A 137 -10.01 6.95 -0.28
N LEU A 138 -9.79 7.56 -1.44
CA LEU A 138 -10.49 7.19 -2.67
C LEU A 138 -10.27 5.72 -3.03
N LEU A 139 -9.02 5.24 -2.97
CA LEU A 139 -8.70 3.84 -3.23
C LEU A 139 -9.41 2.90 -2.24
N ALA A 140 -9.47 3.25 -0.96
CA ALA A 140 -10.17 2.46 0.04
C ALA A 140 -11.70 2.37 -0.21
N LEU A 141 -12.30 3.39 -0.82
CA LEU A 141 -13.71 3.36 -1.22
C LEU A 141 -13.95 2.52 -2.48
N LEU A 142 -12.95 2.43 -3.36
CA LEU A 142 -13.03 1.66 -4.61
C LEU A 142 -12.68 0.18 -4.40
N GLU A 143 -11.90 -0.16 -3.38
CA GLU A 143 -11.42 -1.52 -3.10
C GLU A 143 -12.54 -2.57 -3.02
N PRO A 144 -13.72 -2.32 -2.39
CA PRO A 144 -14.81 -3.28 -2.39
C PRO A 144 -15.42 -3.57 -3.77
N GLY A 145 -15.16 -2.72 -4.78
CA GLY A 145 -15.73 -2.87 -6.12
C GLY A 145 -17.24 -2.65 -6.18
N THR A 146 -17.80 -1.86 -5.26
CA THR A 146 -19.25 -1.58 -5.16
C THR A 146 -19.64 -0.16 -5.55
N HIS A 147 -18.67 0.75 -5.64
CA HIS A 147 -18.91 2.16 -5.96
C HIS A 147 -18.45 2.48 -7.37
N CYS A 148 -19.27 3.25 -8.09
CA CYS A 148 -18.76 3.97 -9.26
C CYS A 148 -17.80 5.08 -8.81
N GLY A 149 -16.89 5.50 -9.69
CA GLY A 149 -15.88 6.49 -9.31
C GLY A 149 -16.47 7.84 -8.90
N ARG A 150 -17.61 8.22 -9.48
CA ARG A 150 -18.35 9.43 -9.08
C ARG A 150 -18.82 9.35 -7.63
N ALA A 151 -19.51 8.25 -7.27
CA ALA A 151 -20.00 8.07 -5.90
C ALA A 151 -18.86 8.06 -4.88
N ALA A 152 -17.73 7.41 -5.20
CA ALA A 152 -16.56 7.42 -4.35
C ALA A 152 -15.97 8.83 -4.20
N LEU A 153 -15.83 9.60 -5.29
CA LEU A 153 -15.32 10.97 -5.24
C LEU A 153 -16.24 11.93 -4.47
N GLU A 154 -17.56 11.79 -4.65
CA GLU A 154 -18.55 12.56 -3.89
C GLU A 154 -18.44 12.29 -2.40
N GLN A 155 -18.27 11.02 -2.01
CA GLN A 155 -18.07 10.66 -0.61
C GLN A 155 -16.78 11.28 -0.02
N VAL A 156 -15.65 11.26 -0.75
CA VAL A 156 -14.42 11.92 -0.26
C VAL A 156 -14.59 13.44 -0.20
N ALA A 157 -15.34 14.04 -1.13
CA ALA A 157 -15.65 15.47 -1.11
C ALA A 157 -16.45 15.87 0.15
N ASP A 158 -17.41 15.03 0.54
CA ASP A 158 -18.22 15.23 1.73
C ASP A 158 -17.40 15.09 3.01
N GLU A 159 -16.55 14.06 3.09
CA GLU A 159 -15.63 13.84 4.21
C GLU A 159 -14.63 14.99 4.40
N SER A 160 -14.13 15.55 3.29
CA SER A 160 -13.17 16.67 3.30
C SER A 160 -13.80 18.06 3.43
N ARG A 161 -15.13 18.16 3.37
CA ARG A 161 -15.89 19.44 3.32
C ARG A 161 -15.34 20.39 2.26
N HIS A 162 -14.97 19.85 1.10
CA HIS A 162 -14.31 20.63 0.05
C HIS A 162 -15.26 21.73 -0.47
N PRO A 163 -14.82 22.99 -0.56
CA PRO A 163 -15.69 24.12 -0.91
C PRO A 163 -16.16 24.09 -2.37
N ASP A 164 -15.38 23.45 -3.26
CA ASP A 164 -15.70 23.32 -4.68
C ASP A 164 -15.77 21.85 -5.09
N ARG A 165 -17.00 21.32 -5.15
CA ARG A 165 -17.26 19.93 -5.54
C ARG A 165 -17.02 19.67 -7.03
N ALA A 166 -17.29 20.65 -7.89
CA ALA A 166 -17.13 20.49 -9.33
C ALA A 166 -15.65 20.37 -9.70
N LEU A 167 -14.81 21.21 -9.11
CA LEU A 167 -13.36 21.13 -9.26
C LEU A 167 -12.81 19.79 -8.74
N LEU A 168 -13.28 19.33 -7.58
CA LEU A 168 -12.86 18.05 -7.01
C LEU A 168 -13.23 16.88 -7.91
N LEU A 169 -14.43 16.85 -8.48
CA LEU A 169 -14.83 15.81 -9.43
C LEU A 169 -13.97 15.83 -10.69
N GLN A 170 -13.64 17.01 -11.23
CA GLN A 170 -12.77 17.13 -12.39
C GLN A 170 -11.34 16.64 -12.08
N ALA A 171 -10.77 17.08 -10.96
CA ALA A 171 -9.45 16.64 -10.50
C ALA A 171 -9.44 15.13 -10.19
N GLY A 172 -10.50 14.61 -9.57
CA GLY A 172 -10.70 13.21 -9.29
C GLY A 172 -10.78 12.34 -10.55
N LYS A 173 -11.47 12.81 -11.60
CA LYS A 173 -11.47 12.16 -12.91
C LYS A 173 -10.06 12.08 -13.49
N ALA A 174 -9.30 13.17 -13.43
CA ALA A 174 -7.91 13.18 -13.93
C ALA A 174 -7.04 12.20 -13.14
N LEU A 175 -7.18 12.17 -11.80
CA LEU A 175 -6.48 11.24 -10.92
C LEU A 175 -6.79 9.77 -11.25
N LEU A 176 -8.07 9.41 -11.42
CA LEU A 176 -8.46 8.04 -11.80
C LEU A 176 -7.82 7.61 -13.12
N ASN A 177 -7.75 8.53 -14.09
CA ASN A 177 -7.11 8.27 -15.37
C ASN A 177 -5.57 8.15 -15.26
N ASP A 178 -4.92 8.96 -14.42
CA ASP A 178 -3.48 8.82 -14.14
C ASP A 178 -3.18 7.48 -13.46
N LEU A 179 -3.99 7.07 -12.47
CA LEU A 179 -3.87 5.76 -11.84
C LEU A 179 -4.08 4.61 -12.84
N ARG A 180 -5.01 4.76 -13.79
CA ARG A 180 -5.17 3.81 -14.90
C ARG A 180 -3.94 3.77 -15.80
N ALA A 181 -3.42 4.92 -16.21
CA ALA A 181 -2.24 5.01 -17.07
C ALA A 181 -0.99 4.38 -16.43
N ARG A 182 -0.87 4.49 -15.10
CA ARG A 182 0.21 3.83 -14.33
C ARG A 182 0.00 2.33 -14.14
N GLY A 183 -1.21 1.81 -14.33
CA GLY A 183 -1.55 0.40 -14.10
C GLY A 183 -2.08 0.07 -12.70
N ALA A 184 -2.38 1.07 -11.87
CA ALA A 184 -3.02 0.86 -10.56
C ALA A 184 -4.54 0.61 -10.68
N ILE A 185 -5.17 1.08 -11.76
CA ILE A 185 -6.56 0.79 -12.14
C ILE A 185 -6.54 0.11 -13.51
N LEU A 186 -7.26 -1.00 -13.65
CA LEU A 186 -7.26 -1.79 -14.88
C LEU A 186 -8.32 -1.34 -15.90
N GLY A 187 -9.36 -0.65 -15.44
CA GLY A 187 -10.51 -0.25 -16.23
C GLY A 187 -11.75 -0.12 -15.36
N SER A 188 -12.93 -0.31 -15.93
CA SER A 188 -14.18 -0.39 -15.18
C SER A 188 -15.08 -1.55 -15.58
N ARG A 189 -16.04 -1.85 -14.70
CA ARG A 189 -17.21 -2.70 -14.99
C ARG A 189 -18.45 -1.80 -15.10
N ALA A 190 -19.50 -2.34 -15.71
CA ALA A 190 -20.82 -1.71 -15.64
C ALA A 190 -21.25 -1.61 -14.17
N ALA A 191 -21.83 -0.45 -13.80
CA ALA A 191 -22.35 -0.20 -12.45
C ALA A 191 -23.65 -0.96 -12.18
#